data_AF-A0A2P4R5Y6-F1
#
_entry.id   AF-A0A2P4R5Y6-F1
#
_cell.length_a   1.000
_cell.length_b   1.000
_cell.length_c   1.000
_cell.angle_alpha   90.00
_cell.angle_beta   90.00
_cell.angle_gamma   90.00
#
_symmetry.space_group_name_H-M   'P 1'
#
loop_
_entity.id
_entity.type
_entity.pdbx_description
1 polymer ?
#
loop_
_entity_poly.entity_id
_entity_poly.type
_entity_poly.pdbx_seq_one_letter_code
_entity_poly.pdbx_strand_id
1 'polypeptide(L)'
;MSLSNKSIRNALEMKDENIIFTEDSKFMLVNGIKSLVYFAMLTKQIDRCLNCGLAGHLVKNGFNKNMIVAPSLSLRPTYISLKRQKYKCKSCNSIFVAKTSYVWEYCQIAQPVRQMI
;
A
#
# COMPACT_ATOMS: atom_id res chain seq x y z
N MET A 1 10.49 5.04 22.37
CA MET A 1 9.18 4.37 22.39
C MET A 1 8.79 4.08 20.95
N SER A 2 8.62 2.81 20.58
CA SER A 2 8.05 2.45 19.28
C SER A 2 6.57 2.87 19.25
N LEU A 3 6.13 3.48 18.15
CA LEU A 3 4.71 3.77 17.96
C LEU A 3 3.94 2.46 17.81
N SER A 4 2.81 2.32 18.50
CA SER A 4 1.91 1.18 18.27
C SER A 4 1.34 1.21 16.85
N ASN A 5 1.02 0.05 16.27
CA ASN A 5 0.37 -0.03 14.95
C ASN A 5 -0.92 0.82 14.89
N LYS A 6 -1.68 0.91 15.99
CA LYS A 6 -2.88 1.75 16.08
C LYS A 6 -2.55 3.24 15.99
N SER A 7 -1.51 3.69 16.69
CA SER A 7 -1.03 5.09 16.63
C SER A 7 -0.56 5.46 15.23
N ILE A 8 0.18 4.58 14.56
CA ILE A 8 0.67 4.81 13.19
C ILE A 8 -0.50 4.93 12.21
N ARG A 9 -1.49 4.02 12.30
CA ARG A 9 -2.69 4.07 11.45
C ARG A 9 -3.44 5.39 11.61
N ASN A 10 -3.65 5.83 12.85
CA ASN A 10 -4.33 7.09 13.13
C ASN A 10 -3.55 8.28 12.54
N ALA A 11 -2.24 8.33 12.75
CA ALA A 11 -1.38 9.40 12.24
C ALA A 11 -1.37 9.48 10.70
N LEU A 12 -1.51 8.34 10.02
CA LEU A 12 -1.52 8.25 8.56
C LEU A 12 -2.95 8.24 7.96
N GLU A 13 -3.98 8.43 8.79
CA GLU A 13 -5.40 8.34 8.43
C GLU A 13 -5.76 7.05 7.67
N MET A 14 -5.12 5.95 8.06
CA MET A 14 -5.23 4.66 7.37
C MET A 14 -6.34 3.80 7.96
N LYS A 15 -7.44 3.67 7.20
CA LYS A 15 -8.63 2.88 7.58
C LYS A 15 -8.58 1.43 7.10
N ASP A 16 -7.77 1.10 6.10
CA ASP A 16 -7.70 -0.27 5.55
C ASP A 16 -6.91 -1.20 6.49
N GLU A 17 -7.64 -2.09 7.17
CA GLU A 17 -7.08 -3.05 8.13
C GLU A 17 -6.17 -4.09 7.47
N ASN A 18 -6.31 -4.32 6.16
CA ASN A 18 -5.50 -5.28 5.42
C ASN A 18 -4.08 -4.77 5.13
N ILE A 19 -3.76 -3.52 5.43
CA ILE A 19 -2.39 -2.99 5.34
C ILE A 19 -1.69 -3.25 6.67
N ILE A 20 -0.65 -4.08 6.67
CA ILE A 20 0.17 -4.35 7.87
C ILE A 20 1.52 -3.65 7.76
N PHE A 21 2.02 -3.10 8.88
CA PHE A 21 3.39 -2.59 8.95
C PHE A 21 4.34 -3.75 9.18
N THR A 22 5.38 -3.85 8.36
CA THR A 22 6.29 -5.01 8.34
C THR A 22 7.63 -4.73 9.02
N GLU A 23 7.98 -3.46 9.18
CA GLU A 23 9.25 -3.01 9.77
C GLU A 23 9.02 -1.67 10.47
N ASP A 24 9.95 -1.31 11.35
CA ASP A 24 10.02 0.05 11.91
C ASP A 24 10.23 1.10 10.82
N SER A 25 9.69 2.29 11.06
CA SER A 25 9.88 3.43 10.18
C SER A 25 11.34 3.87 10.14
N LYS A 26 11.83 4.30 8.98
CA LYS A 26 13.21 4.77 8.80
C LYS A 26 13.22 6.18 8.23
N PHE A 27 14.23 6.97 8.60
CA PHE A 27 14.56 8.20 7.88
C PHE A 27 15.42 7.84 6.67
N MET A 28 14.97 8.24 5.48
CA MET A 28 15.64 7.94 4.22
C MET A 28 15.65 9.17 3.32
N LEU A 29 16.61 9.26 2.40
CA LEU A 29 16.56 10.24 1.32
C LEU A 29 15.62 9.72 0.23
N VAL A 30 14.55 10.47 -0.04
CA VAL A 30 13.63 10.24 -1.16
C VAL A 30 13.71 11.48 -2.03
N ASN A 31 14.16 11.33 -3.29
CA ASN A 31 14.39 12.43 -4.22
C ASN A 31 15.27 13.56 -3.62
N GLY A 32 16.31 13.19 -2.86
CA GLY A 32 17.22 14.15 -2.20
C GLY A 32 16.69 14.76 -0.89
N ILE A 33 15.44 14.48 -0.50
CA ILE A 33 14.84 15.05 0.72
C ILE A 33 14.80 14.00 1.83
N LYS A 34 15.28 14.36 3.03
CA LYS A 34 15.20 13.50 4.21
C LYS A 34 13.75 13.34 4.64
N SER A 35 13.23 12.13 4.44
CA SER A 35 11.82 11.78 4.56
C SER A 35 11.63 10.63 5.55
N LEU A 36 10.46 10.57 6.17
CA LEU A 36 10.06 9.45 7.02
C LEU A 36 9.38 8.37 6.16
N VAL A 37 9.84 7.12 6.24
CA VAL A 37 9.31 6.02 5.43
C VAL A 37 8.79 4.89 6.32
N TYR A 38 7.51 4.56 6.16
CA TYR A 38 6.87 3.39 6.76
C TYR A 38 6.87 2.23 5.77
N PHE A 39 7.15 1.01 6.24
CA PHE A 39 7.15 -0.20 5.41
C PHE A 39 5.89 -1.00 5.68
N ALA A 40 5.12 -1.27 4.63
CA ALA A 40 3.85 -1.95 4.76
C ALA A 40 3.57 -2.95 3.64
N MET A 41 2.69 -3.90 3.93
CA MET A 41 2.22 -4.92 2.98
C MET A 41 0.71 -5.04 3.03
N LEU A 42 0.09 -5.16 1.85
CA LEU A 42 -1.34 -5.46 1.73
C LEU A 42 -1.54 -6.99 1.78
N THR A 43 -2.25 -7.48 2.79
CA THR A 43 -2.49 -8.92 3.04
C THR A 43 -3.82 -9.42 2.50
N LYS A 44 -4.68 -8.53 1.98
CA LYS A 44 -5.98 -8.88 1.43
C LYS A 44 -5.83 -9.97 0.36
N GLN A 45 -6.40 -11.15 0.64
CA GLN A 45 -6.44 -12.23 -0.32
C GLN A 45 -7.60 -12.02 -1.30
N ILE A 46 -7.34 -12.33 -2.57
CA ILE A 46 -8.33 -12.32 -3.63
C ILE A 46 -8.43 -13.76 -4.14
N ASP A 47 -9.63 -14.31 -4.13
CA ASP A 47 -9.97 -15.69 -4.50
C ASP A 47 -10.56 -15.80 -5.91
N ARG A 48 -11.13 -14.70 -6.43
CA ARG A 48 -11.76 -14.61 -7.74
C ARG A 48 -11.07 -13.63 -8.68
N CYS A 49 -11.00 -14.00 -9.96
CA CYS A 49 -10.43 -13.12 -10.98
C CYS A 49 -11.26 -11.84 -11.14
N LEU A 50 -10.60 -10.67 -11.07
CA LEU A 50 -11.25 -9.37 -11.27
C LEU A 50 -11.68 -9.11 -12.72
N ASN A 51 -11.20 -9.91 -13.68
CA ASN A 51 -11.54 -9.79 -15.09
C ASN A 51 -12.64 -10.78 -15.52
N CYS A 52 -12.48 -12.08 -15.23
CA CYS A 52 -13.44 -13.11 -15.66
C CYS A 52 -14.30 -13.72 -14.54
N GLY A 53 -14.10 -13.32 -13.27
CA GLY A 53 -14.92 -13.77 -12.14
C GLY A 53 -14.63 -15.19 -11.61
N LEU A 54 -13.85 -16.01 -12.32
CA LEU A 54 -13.57 -17.40 -11.94
C LEU A 54 -12.74 -17.49 -10.64
N ALA A 55 -13.16 -18.38 -9.74
CA ALA A 55 -12.47 -18.74 -8.50
C ALA A 55 -11.43 -19.84 -8.74
N GLY A 56 -10.39 -19.92 -7.90
CA GLY A 56 -9.43 -21.05 -7.92
C GLY A 56 -8.40 -21.04 -9.06
N HIS A 57 -8.49 -20.11 -10.00
CA HIS A 57 -7.54 -19.97 -11.12
C HIS A 57 -6.49 -18.87 -10.92
N LEU A 58 -6.41 -18.29 -9.72
CA LEU A 58 -5.46 -17.22 -9.42
C LEU A 58 -4.15 -17.78 -8.87
N VAL A 59 -3.04 -17.30 -9.42
CA VAL A 59 -1.69 -17.54 -8.88
C VAL A 59 -1.00 -16.25 -8.49
N LYS A 60 -0.21 -16.30 -7.42
CA LYS A 60 0.65 -15.20 -6.98
C LYS A 60 1.77 -15.01 -8.01
N ASN A 61 1.85 -13.82 -8.59
CA ASN A 61 2.80 -13.46 -9.65
C ASN A 61 3.75 -12.34 -9.18
N GLY A 62 4.37 -12.53 -8.01
CA GLY A 62 5.25 -11.55 -7.38
C GLY A 62 4.51 -10.38 -6.75
N PHE A 63 5.23 -9.28 -6.50
CA PHE A 63 4.72 -8.10 -5.80
C PHE A 63 4.94 -6.83 -6.62
N ASN A 64 4.02 -5.89 -6.47
CA ASN A 64 4.17 -4.52 -6.91
C ASN A 64 4.50 -3.66 -5.67
N LYS A 65 5.68 -3.03 -5.67
CA LYS A 65 6.14 -2.15 -4.58
C LYS A 65 6.03 -0.71 -5.05
N ASN A 66 5.25 0.11 -4.34
CA ASN A 66 5.08 1.51 -4.67
C ASN A 66 5.45 2.39 -3.49
N MET A 67 6.06 3.55 -3.79
CA MET A 67 6.13 4.64 -2.83
C MET A 67 4.90 5.50 -2.92
N ILE A 68 4.18 5.60 -1.80
CA ILE A 68 2.96 6.38 -1.66
C ILE A 68 3.25 7.59 -0.77
N VAL A 69 2.93 8.79 -1.26
CA VAL A 69 2.91 10.03 -0.50
C VAL A 69 1.80 9.94 0.54
N ALA A 70 2.16 10.08 1.81
CA ALA A 70 1.25 9.99 2.96
C ALA A 70 1.15 11.35 3.67
N PRO A 71 0.20 11.53 4.61
CA PRO A 71 0.13 12.75 5.42
C PRO A 71 1.47 13.03 6.09
N SER A 72 1.93 14.28 6.00
CA SER A 72 3.23 14.67 6.55
C SER A 72 3.19 14.67 8.07
N LEU A 73 4.13 13.96 8.70
CA LEU A 73 4.28 13.94 10.15
C LEU A 73 5.38 14.89 10.59
N SER A 74 5.08 15.77 11.54
CA SER A 74 6.01 16.76 12.10
C SER A 74 6.72 17.59 11.01
N LEU A 75 5.95 18.07 10.03
CA LEU A 75 6.43 18.88 8.89
C LEU A 75 7.47 18.16 8.01
N ARG A 76 7.53 16.83 8.07
CA ARG A 76 8.44 16.03 7.23
C ARG A 76 7.65 15.29 6.15
N PRO A 77 8.14 15.28 4.90
CA PRO A 77 7.60 14.42 3.87
C PRO A 77 7.59 12.98 4.37
N THR A 78 6.41 12.38 4.32
CA THR A 78 6.16 11.05 4.85
C THR A 78 5.67 10.16 3.74
N TYR A 79 6.23 8.96 3.67
CA TYR A 79 5.88 7.99 2.63
C TYR A 79 5.58 6.63 3.22
N ILE A 80 4.77 5.86 2.49
CA ILE A 80 4.56 4.44 2.74
C ILE A 80 5.11 3.64 1.58
N SER A 81 6.07 2.77 1.87
CA SER A 81 6.58 1.74 0.97
C SER A 81 5.62 0.55 1.01
N LEU A 82 4.60 0.57 0.17
CA LEU A 82 3.56 -0.45 0.15
C LEU A 82 3.88 -1.57 -0.83
N LYS A 83 4.00 -2.80 -0.32
CA LYS A 83 4.04 -4.03 -1.12
C LYS A 83 2.62 -4.57 -1.34
N ARG A 84 2.23 -4.75 -2.60
CA ARG A 84 0.92 -5.29 -3.00
C ARG A 84 1.10 -6.57 -3.80
N GLN A 85 0.32 -7.60 -3.49
CA GLN A 85 0.36 -8.86 -4.22
C GLN A 85 -0.12 -8.66 -5.67
N LYS A 86 0.68 -9.14 -6.63
CA LYS A 86 0.25 -9.25 -8.03
C LYS A 86 -0.31 -10.66 -8.25
N TYR A 87 -1.44 -10.75 -8.94
CA TYR A 87 -2.10 -12.00 -9.29
C TYR A 87 -2.14 -12.15 -10.81
N LYS A 88 -2.01 -13.40 -11.28
CA LYS A 88 -2.27 -13.78 -12.67
C LYS A 88 -3.40 -14.81 -12.68
N CYS A 89 -4.41 -14.60 -13.51
CA CYS A 89 -5.44 -15.60 -13.76
C CYS A 89 -4.95 -16.60 -14.81
N LYS A 90 -5.00 -17.89 -14.52
CA LYS A 90 -4.64 -18.95 -15.47
C LYS A 90 -5.67 -19.14 -16.60
N SER A 91 -6.94 -18.80 -16.37
CA SER A 91 -8.01 -19.00 -17.35
C SER A 91 -8.05 -17.94 -18.44
N CYS A 92 -7.95 -16.65 -18.06
CA CYS A 92 -8.03 -15.54 -19.02
C CYS A 92 -6.70 -14.78 -19.19
N ASN A 93 -5.61 -15.23 -18.56
CA ASN A 93 -4.29 -14.59 -18.58
C ASN A 93 -4.21 -13.15 -18.07
N SER A 94 -5.30 -12.57 -17.55
CA SER A 94 -5.28 -11.22 -16.96
C SER A 94 -4.33 -11.14 -15.76
N ILE A 95 -3.64 -10.00 -15.63
CA ILE A 95 -2.79 -9.68 -14.49
C ILE A 95 -3.38 -8.47 -13.78
N PHE A 96 -3.51 -8.56 -12.46
CA PHE A 96 -3.97 -7.44 -11.63
C PHE A 96 -3.21 -7.40 -10.30
N VAL A 97 -3.25 -6.25 -9.65
CA VAL A 97 -2.62 -6.02 -8.34
C VAL A 97 -3.73 -5.87 -7.30
N ALA A 98 -3.50 -6.41 -6.10
CA ALA A 98 -4.43 -6.25 -4.99
C ALA A 98 -4.68 -4.76 -4.69
N LYS A 99 -5.96 -4.38 -4.63
CA LYS A 99 -6.40 -3.00 -4.43
C LYS A 99 -6.63 -2.72 -2.94
N THR A 100 -6.41 -1.47 -2.55
CA THR A 100 -6.70 -0.93 -1.22
C THR A 100 -7.45 0.39 -1.40
N SER A 101 -8.30 0.77 -0.45
CA SER A 101 -8.94 2.09 -0.45
C SER A 101 -7.95 3.22 -0.16
N TYR A 102 -6.82 2.91 0.48
CA TYR A 102 -5.87 3.93 0.92
C TYR A 102 -5.13 4.62 -0.24
N VAL A 103 -4.98 3.96 -1.38
CA VAL A 103 -4.39 4.54 -2.60
C VAL A 103 -5.14 4.03 -3.83
N TRP A 104 -5.56 4.93 -4.72
CA TRP A 104 -6.22 4.55 -5.96
C TRP A 104 -5.26 3.88 -6.94
N GLU A 105 -5.84 3.18 -7.91
CA GLU A 105 -5.06 2.60 -9.02
C GLU A 105 -4.33 3.69 -9.79
N TYR A 106 -3.12 3.37 -10.24
CA TYR A 106 -2.24 4.27 -11.00
C TYR A 106 -1.85 5.57 -10.26
N CYS A 107 -2.15 5.69 -8.97
CA CYS A 107 -1.76 6.82 -8.13
C CYS A 107 -0.62 6.46 -7.18
N GLN A 108 0.10 7.49 -6.75
CA GLN A 108 1.15 7.42 -5.73
C GLN A 108 0.88 8.36 -4.55
N ILE A 109 -0.34 8.87 -4.41
CA ILE A 109 -0.75 9.78 -3.34
C ILE A 109 -1.87 9.11 -2.56
N ALA A 110 -1.72 9.04 -1.23
CA ALA A 110 -2.72 8.47 -0.35
C ALA A 110 -4.03 9.28 -0.41
N GLN A 111 -5.16 8.59 -0.24
CA GLN A 111 -6.47 9.22 -0.28
C GLN A 111 -6.61 10.43 0.67
N PRO A 112 -6.15 10.38 1.94
CA PRO A 112 -6.24 11.53 2.84
C PRO A 112 -5.51 12.78 2.32
N VAL A 113 -4.33 12.60 1.71
CA VAL A 113 -3.56 13.71 1.13
C VAL A 113 -4.29 14.31 -0.07
N ARG A 114 -4.93 13.48 -0.91
CA ARG A 114 -5.69 13.95 -2.06
C ARG A 114 -6.93 14.76 -1.70
N GLN A 115 -7.53 14.50 -0.55
CA GLN A 115 -8.73 15.22 -0.09
C GLN A 115 -8.40 16.63 0.44
N MET A 116 -7.12 16.93 0.64
CA MET A 116 -6.64 18.24 1.11
C MET A 116 -6.24 19.18 -0.05
N ILE A 117 -6.28 18.68 -1.29
CA ILE A 117 -5.98 19.43 -2.52
C ILE A 117 -7.30 19.85 -3.17
#